data_AF-A0A381S833-F1
#
_entry.id   AF-A0A381S833-F1
#
_cell.length_a   1.000
_cell.length_b   1.000
_cell.length_c   1.000
_cell.angle_alpha   90.00
_cell.angle_beta   90.00
_cell.angle_gamma   90.00
#
_symmetry.space_group_name_H-M   'P 1'
#
loop_
_entity.id
_entity.type
_entity.pdbx_description
1 polymer ?
#
loop_
_entity_poly.entity_id
_entity_poly.type
_entity_poly.pdbx_seq_one_letter_code
_entity_poly.pdbx_strand_id
1 'polypeptide(L)' 'MTLTCPACGNEKDFVVKTLRMHVVHLEDSRIEVSDETQPSVLEVLCDECEAEMNLADFEEPLRREIMLTISSR' A
#
# COMPACT_ATOMS: atom_id res chain seq x y z
N MET A 1 -13.55 0.31 14.15
CA MET A 1 -12.23 -0.33 14.02
C MET A 1 -11.25 0.83 14.02
N THR A 2 -10.42 0.94 15.05
CA THR A 2 -9.45 2.04 15.18
C THR A 2 -8.07 1.41 15.18
N LEU A 3 -7.32 1.70 14.11
CA LEU A 3 -5.90 1.36 14.06
C LEU A 3 -5.15 2.42 14.86
N THR A 4 -4.45 2.00 15.91
CA THR A 4 -3.67 2.90 16.76
C THR A 4 -2.21 2.49 16.70
N CYS A 5 -1.31 3.43 16.42
CA CYS A 5 0.12 3.20 16.45
C CYS A 5 0.56 2.93 17.89
N PRO A 6 1.18 1.77 18.21
CA PRO A 6 1.60 1.46 19.57
C PRO A 6 2.80 2.30 20.04
N ALA A 7 3.53 2.93 19.11
CA ALA A 7 4.73 3.71 19.43
C ALA A 7 4.41 5.16 19.85
N CYS A 8 3.40 5.80 19.25
CA CYS A 8 3.09 7.22 19.49
C CYS A 8 1.61 7.52 19.78
N GLY A 9 0.70 6.55 19.60
CA GLY A 9 -0.73 6.74 19.82
C GLY A 9 -1.50 7.39 18.67
N ASN A 10 -0.88 7.60 17.50
CA ASN A 10 -1.57 8.08 16.30
C ASN A 10 -2.70 7.12 15.87
N GLU A 11 -3.86 7.67 15.51
CA GLU A 11 -5.06 6.91 15.09
C GLU A 11 -5.62 7.37 13.74
N LYS A 12 -4.95 8.31 13.06
CA LYS A 12 -5.51 9.00 11.90
C LYS A 12 -4.79 8.63 10.62
N ASP A 13 -3.51 8.98 10.53
CA ASP A 13 -2.79 9.01 9.27
C ASP A 13 -1.72 7.93 9.23
N PHE A 14 -1.77 7.08 8.20
CA PHE A 14 -0.83 5.99 8.00
C PHE A 14 -0.37 5.99 6.55
N VAL A 15 0.92 5.75 6.35
CA VAL A 15 1.54 5.65 5.02
C VAL A 15 1.51 4.20 4.58
N VAL A 16 0.86 3.91 3.45
CA VAL A 16 0.88 2.58 2.83
C VAL A 16 1.82 2.62 1.64
N LYS A 17 2.97 1.93 1.73
CA LYS A 17 3.85 1.80 0.58
C LYS A 17 3.40 0.61 -0.26
N THR A 18 3.18 0.89 -1.54
CA THR A 18 2.70 -0.09 -2.50
C THR A 18 3.70 -0.28 -3.63
N LEU A 19 3.66 -1.46 -4.24
CA LEU A 19 4.41 -1.79 -5.45
C LEU A 19 3.45 -2.17 -6.56
N ARG A 20 3.65 -1.58 -7.73
CA ARG A 20 3.05 -2.02 -9.00
C ARG A 20 4.16 -2.31 -9.98
N MET A 21 4.01 -3.42 -10.70
CA MET A 21 4.95 -3.85 -11.73
C MET A 21 4.27 -3.72 -13.08
N HIS A 22 5.00 -3.18 -14.04
CA HIS A 22 4.52 -3.01 -15.42
C HIS A 22 5.40 -3.85 -16.35
N VAL A 23 4.77 -4.55 -17.29
CA VAL A 23 5.49 -5.20 -18.39
C VAL A 23 5.58 -4.19 -19.54
N VAL A 24 6.81 -3.83 -19.91
CA VAL A 24 7.06 -2.86 -20.99
C VAL A 24 7.60 -3.52 -22.25
N HIS A 25 7.08 -3.11 -23.40
CA HIS A 25 7.58 -3.46 -24.72
C HIS A 25 8.40 -2.29 -25.29
N LEU A 26 9.55 -2.59 -25.89
CA LEU A 26 10.41 -1.60 -26.55
C LEU A 26 10.42 -1.86 -28.05
N GLU A 27 9.89 -0.92 -28.84
CA GLU A 27 9.87 -1.00 -30.30
C GLU A 27 10.23 0.38 -30.88
N ASP A 28 11.18 0.42 -31.82
CA ASP A 28 11.61 1.63 -32.53
C ASP A 28 11.82 2.88 -31.64
N SER A 29 12.47 2.69 -30.49
CA SER A 29 12.74 3.71 -29.46
C SER A 29 11.51 4.23 -28.71
N ARG A 30 10.39 3.51 -28.75
CA ARG A 30 9.18 3.78 -27.95
C ARG A 30 9.01 2.71 -26.87
N ILE A 31 8.57 3.13 -25.69
CA ILE A 31 8.22 2.27 -24.58
C ILE A 31 6.70 2.22 -24.48
N GLU A 32 6.13 1.02 -24.57
CA GLU A 32 4.71 0.78 -24.41
C GLU A 32 4.46 -0.12 -23.19
N VAL A 33 3.43 0.18 -22.40
CA VAL A 33 3.03 -0.68 -21.28
C VAL A 33 2.03 -1.70 -21.81
N SER A 34 2.35 -2.98 -21.64
CA SER A 34 1.54 -4.11 -22.14
C SER A 34 0.70 -4.77 -21.06
N ASP A 35 1.16 -4.72 -19.80
CA ASP A 35 0.45 -5.29 -18.65
C ASP A 35 0.85 -4.58 -17.35
N GLU A 36 0.00 -4.67 -16.33
CA GLU A 36 0.20 -4.12 -15.00
C GLU A 36 -0.33 -5.08 -13.92
N THR A 37 0.47 -5.29 -12.88
CA THR A 37 0.03 -6.08 -11.71
C THR A 37 -0.86 -5.25 -10.80
N GLN A 38 -1.80 -5.90 -10.11
CA GLN A 38 -2.49 -5.26 -8.98
C GLN A 38 -1.48 -4.74 -7.94
N PRO A 39 -1.73 -3.58 -7.32
CA PRO A 39 -0.88 -3.06 -6.26
C PRO A 39 -0.77 -4.06 -5.09
N SER A 40 0.48 -4.33 -4.72
CA SER A 40 0.82 -5.09 -3.52
C SER A 40 1.22 -4.12 -2.42
N VAL A 41 0.78 -4.36 -1.17
CA VAL A 41 1.27 -3.59 -0.01
C VAL A 41 2.60 -4.19 0.45
N LEU A 42 3.63 -3.34 0.53
CA LEU A 42 4.93 -3.72 1.04
C LEU A 42 5.06 -3.47 2.54
N GLU A 43 4.62 -2.29 2.98
CA GLU A 43 4.73 -1.84 4.36
C GLU A 43 3.65 -0.81 4.67
N VAL A 44 3.25 -0.76 5.94
CA VAL A 44 2.40 0.29 6.48
C VAL A 44 3.19 0.98 7.59
N LEU A 45 3.30 2.30 7.54
CA LEU A 45 4.01 3.10 8.53
C LEU A 45 3.05 4.06 9.23
N CYS A 46 3.31 4.35 10.49
CA CYS A 46 2.73 5.51 11.15
C CYS A 46 3.28 6.80 10.51
N ASP A 47 2.40 7.72 10.11
CA ASP A 47 2.84 8.98 9.52
C ASP A 47 3.60 9.87 10.51
N GLU A 48 3.21 9.84 11.79
CA GLU A 48 3.83 10.71 12.81
C GLU A 48 5.23 10.30 13.27
N CYS A 49 5.49 8.99 13.41
CA CYS A 49 6.72 8.49 14.04
C CYS A 49 7.47 7.47 13.20
N GLU A 50 7.01 7.21 11.96
CA GLU A 50 7.60 6.27 11.00
C GLU A 50 7.68 4.82 11.49
N ALA A 51 7.04 4.49 12.62
CA ALA A 51 7.01 3.13 13.14
C ALA A 51 6.26 2.20 12.18
N GLU A 52 6.87 1.05 11.90
CA GLU A 52 6.27 0.03 11.06
C GLU A 52 5.07 -0.63 11.75
N MET A 53 3.97 -0.73 11.01
CA MET A 53 2.72 -1.34 11.42
C MET A 53 2.59 -2.66 10.66
N ASN A 54 2.56 -3.77 11.39
CA ASN A 54 2.39 -5.08 10.77
C ASN A 54 0.95 -5.24 10.26
N LEU A 55 0.79 -5.21 8.93
CA LEU A 55 -0.51 -5.33 8.27
C LEU A 55 -1.26 -6.60 8.69
N ALA A 56 -0.56 -7.71 8.98
CA ALA A 56 -1.19 -8.97 9.38
C ALA A 56 -1.96 -8.86 10.72
N ASP A 57 -1.57 -7.91 11.57
CA ASP A 57 -2.20 -7.67 12.87
C ASP A 57 -3.48 -6.83 12.76
N PHE A 58 -3.77 -6.29 11.56
CA PHE A 58 -4.97 -5.50 11.34
C PHE A 58 -6.19 -6.43 11.22
N GLU A 59 -7.33 -5.97 11.71
CA GLU A 59 -8.60 -6.66 11.54
C GLU A 59 -8.88 -6.90 10.04
N GLU A 60 -9.40 -8.08 9.69
CA GLU A 60 -9.62 -8.48 8.29
C GLU A 60 -10.45 -7.46 7.49
N PRO A 61 -11.54 -6.88 8.03
CA PRO A 61 -12.32 -5.90 7.27
C PRO A 61 -11.51 -4.65 6.93
N LEU A 62 -10.66 -4.19 7.86
CA LEU A 62 -9.79 -3.04 7.65
C LEU A 62 -8.71 -3.33 6.60
N ARG A 63 -8.07 -4.51 6.67
CA ARG A 63 -7.11 -4.93 5.63
C ARG A 63 -7.75 -4.94 4.25
N ARG A 64 -8.96 -5.51 4.15
CA ARG A 64 -9.70 -5.57 2.90
C ARG A 64 -10.04 -4.18 2.37
N GLU A 65 -10.48 -3.28 3.24
CA GLU A 65 -10.79 -1.90 2.88
C GLU A 65 -9.55 -1.15 2.39
N ILE A 66 -8.40 -1.31 3.04
CA ILE A 66 -7.12 -0.77 2.57
C ILE A 66 -6.82 -1.28 1.15
N MET A 67 -6.86 -2.60 0.93
CA MET A 67 -6.57 -3.21 -0.37
C MET A 67 -7.50 -2.71 -1.48
N LEU A 68 -8.81 -2.62 -1.21
CA LEU A 68 -9.78 -2.10 -2.17
C LEU A 68 -9.53 -0.62 -2.48
N THR A 69 -9.19 0.17 -1.47
CA THR A 69 -8.96 1.61 -1.62
C THR A 69 -7.71 1.88 -2.46
N ILE A 70 -6.59 1.18 -2.21
CA ILE A 70 -5.36 1.34 -3.00
C ILE A 70 -5.45 0.78 -4.42
N SER A 71 -6.32 -0.21 -4.64
CA SER A 71 -6.51 -0.84 -5.96
C SER A 71 -7.44 -0.04 -6.88
N SER A 72 -8.23 0.88 -6.33
CA SER A 72 -9.16 1.72 -7.10
C SER A 72 -8.52 2.99 -7.70
N ARG A 73 -7.21 3.16 -7.52
CA ARG A 73 -6.44 4.33 -7.96
C ARG A 73 -5.49 3.96 -9.08
#